data_AF-E2E6R5-F1
#
_entry.id   AF-E2E6R5-F1
#
_cell.length_a   1.000
_cell.length_b   1.000
_cell.length_c   1.000
_cell.angle_alpha   90.00
_cell.angle_beta   90.00
_cell.angle_gamma   90.00
#
_symmetry.space_group_name_H-M   'P 1'
#
loop_
_entity.id
_entity.type
_entity.pdbx_description
1 polymer ?
#
loop_
_entity_poly.entity_id
_entity_poly.type
_entity_poly.pdbx_seq_one_letter_code
_entity_poly.pdbx_strand_id
1 'polypeptide(L)'
;TAYQFTPPIPEGFWPPYDRPTVIPDPDKRRAREGRPKSTRIRTNMDEADPNRPKRCGLCRQPRHTRRSCPQLGGSSHTGGH
;
A
#
# COMPACT_ATOMS: atom_id res chain seq x y z
N THR A 1 -6.48 -16.08 13.88
CA THR A 1 -5.19 -16.45 14.47
C THR A 1 -4.09 -15.81 13.66
N ALA A 2 -3.38 -14.83 14.23
CA ALA A 2 -2.31 -14.15 13.51
C ALA A 2 -1.08 -15.08 13.49
N TYR A 3 -0.60 -15.43 12.30
CA TYR A 3 0.70 -16.07 12.15
C TYR A 3 1.76 -15.03 12.50
N GLN A 4 2.22 -15.05 13.76
CA GLN A 4 3.34 -14.23 14.19
C GLN A 4 4.61 -14.90 13.67
N PHE A 5 5.43 -14.12 12.96
CA PHE A 5 6.73 -14.59 12.51
C PHE A 5 7.60 -14.84 13.75
N THR A 6 7.99 -16.10 13.94
CA THR A 6 9.00 -16.48 14.92
C THR A 6 10.28 -16.76 14.14
N PRO A 7 11.34 -15.94 14.32
CA PRO A 7 12.61 -16.23 13.66
C PRO A 7 13.11 -17.61 14.10
N PRO A 8 13.80 -18.35 13.21
CA PRO A 8 14.28 -19.69 13.51
C PRO A 8 15.36 -19.74 14.61
N ILE A 9 15.96 -18.60 14.95
CA ILE A 9 17.00 -18.47 15.98
C ILE A 9 16.56 -17.39 16.97
N PRO A 10 16.45 -17.69 18.28
CA PRO A 10 16.17 -16.67 19.29
C PRO A 10 17.30 -15.62 19.33
N GLU A 11 16.97 -14.36 19.57
CA GLU A 11 17.90 -13.22 19.49
C GLU A 11 19.19 -13.40 20.32
N GLY A 12 19.11 -14.04 21.49
CA GLY A 12 20.27 -14.33 22.34
C GLY A 12 21.26 -15.36 21.78
N PHE A 13 20.90 -16.06 20.70
CA PHE A 13 21.74 -17.06 20.01
C PHE A 13 22.28 -16.55 18.67
N TRP A 14 22.08 -15.27 18.34
CA TRP A 14 22.61 -14.72 17.09
C TRP A 14 24.14 -14.65 17.17
N PRO A 15 24.86 -15.13 16.14
CA PRO A 15 26.31 -15.00 16.12
C PRO A 15 26.71 -13.51 16.12
N PRO A 16 27.86 -13.15 16.70
CA PRO A 16 28.40 -11.80 16.62
C PRO A 16 28.51 -11.36 15.15
N TYR A 17 28.08 -10.13 14.86
CA TYR A 17 28.27 -9.55 13.53
C TYR A 17 29.75 -9.21 13.36
N ASP A 18 30.45 -9.98 12.51
CA ASP A 18 31.90 -9.90 12.28
C ASP A 18 32.28 -9.03 11.06
N ARG A 19 31.29 -8.49 10.35
CA ARG A 19 31.50 -7.73 9.12
C ARG A 19 31.61 -6.24 9.39
N PRO A 20 32.27 -5.48 8.50
CA PRO A 20 32.23 -4.02 8.55
C PRO A 20 30.78 -3.53 8.45
N THR A 21 30.36 -2.68 9.38
CA THR A 21 29.09 -1.97 9.25
C THR A 21 29.19 -1.00 8.09
N VAL A 22 28.52 -1.30 6.97
CA VAL A 22 28.46 -0.40 5.82
C VAL A 22 27.42 0.67 6.11
N ILE A 23 27.89 1.84 6.55
CA ILE A 23 27.04 3.03 6.68
C ILE A 23 26.99 3.72 5.31
N PRO A 24 25.80 3.89 4.69
CA PRO A 24 25.69 4.63 3.45
C PRO A 24 26.15 6.07 3.63
N ASP A 25 26.88 6.58 2.63
CA ASP A 25 27.32 7.96 2.56
C ASP A 25 26.12 8.93 2.70
N PRO A 26 26.08 9.76 3.76
CA PRO A 26 24.98 10.70 3.99
C PRO A 26 24.75 11.67 2.84
N ASP A 27 25.79 12.04 2.10
CA ASP A 27 25.73 13.00 1.00
C ASP A 27 25.18 12.37 -0.29
N LYS A 28 25.33 11.05 -0.43
CA LYS A 28 24.72 10.27 -1.53
C LYS A 28 23.32 9.77 -1.19
N ARG A 29 22.80 10.13 -0.01
CA ARG A 29 21.43 9.80 0.36
C ARG A 29 20.48 10.53 -0.58
N ARG A 30 19.42 9.85 -1.03
CA ARG A 30 18.39 10.51 -1.83
C ARG A 30 17.87 11.74 -1.08
N ALA A 31 17.65 12.84 -1.81
CA ALA A 31 17.07 14.04 -1.25
C ALA A 31 15.78 13.72 -0.46
N ARG A 32 15.53 14.48 0.62
CA ARG A 32 14.28 14.39 1.38
C ARG A 32 13.09 14.87 0.56
N GLU A 33 13.35 15.72 -0.44
CA GLU A 33 12.38 16.04 -1.48
C GLU A 33 11.93 14.74 -2.12
N GLY A 34 10.64 14.47 -1.99
CA GLY A 34 10.06 13.15 -2.18
C GLY A 34 10.22 12.61 -3.60
N ARG A 35 9.45 11.58 -3.92
CA ARG A 35 9.47 10.98 -5.26
C ARG A 35 9.34 12.07 -6.33
N PRO A 36 10.32 12.19 -7.27
CA PRO A 36 10.18 13.08 -8.41
C PRO A 36 8.83 12.84 -9.10
N LYS A 37 8.16 13.91 -9.52
CA LYS A 37 6.90 13.78 -10.27
C LYS A 37 7.17 12.95 -11.52
N SER A 38 6.66 11.73 -11.56
CA SER A 38 6.77 10.90 -12.75
C SER A 38 5.77 11.37 -13.78
N THR A 39 6.24 11.82 -14.94
CA THR A 39 5.38 11.99 -16.13
C THR A 39 5.27 10.64 -16.82
N ARG A 40 4.20 9.90 -16.54
CA ARG A 40 3.96 8.62 -17.22
C ARG A 40 3.35 8.89 -18.59
N ILE A 41 3.99 8.41 -19.65
CA ILE A 41 3.42 8.38 -21.00
C ILE A 41 2.28 7.36 -20.99
N ARG A 42 1.07 7.75 -21.41
CA ARG A 42 -0.07 6.83 -21.54
C ARG A 42 0.03 6.06 -22.84
N THR A 43 -0.21 4.75 -22.77
CA THR A 43 -0.32 3.88 -23.94
C THR A 43 -1.78 3.47 -24.14
N ASN A 44 -2.12 2.87 -25.29
CA ASN A 44 -3.49 2.42 -25.56
C ASN A 44 -4.07 1.49 -24.48
N MET A 45 -3.24 0.69 -23.80
CA MET A 45 -3.71 -0.20 -22.72
C MET A 45 -4.20 0.55 -21.48
N ASP A 46 -3.81 1.81 -21.33
CA ASP A 46 -4.16 2.67 -20.20
C ASP A 46 -5.36 3.56 -20.49
N GLU A 47 -5.87 3.55 -21.73
CA GLU A 47 -7.12 4.21 -22.07
C GLU A 47 -8.30 3.36 -21.62
N ALA A 48 -9.17 3.98 -20.83
CA ALA A 48 -10.43 3.35 -20.46
C ALA A 48 -11.44 3.55 -21.59
N ASP A 49 -12.24 2.53 -21.88
CA ASP A 49 -13.37 2.67 -22.80
C ASP A 49 -14.32 3.77 -22.29
N PRO A 50 -14.55 4.84 -23.06
CA PRO A 50 -15.43 5.94 -22.66
C PRO A 50 -16.89 5.49 -22.47
N ASN A 51 -17.30 4.39 -23.13
CA ASN A 51 -18.63 3.81 -22.99
C ASN A 51 -18.77 2.92 -21.75
N ARG A 52 -17.68 2.65 -21.04
CA ARG A 52 -17.72 1.81 -19.84
C ARG A 52 -18.52 2.53 -18.74
N PRO A 53 -19.60 1.91 -18.22
CA PRO A 53 -20.41 2.55 -17.19
C PRO A 53 -19.57 2.82 -15.94
N LYS A 54 -19.68 4.06 -15.41
CA LYS A 54 -19.03 4.43 -14.16
C LYS A 54 -19.58 3.55 -13.02
N ARG A 55 -18.67 2.97 -12.25
CA ARG A 55 -18.97 2.12 -11.11
C ARG A 55 -18.57 2.82 -9.82
N CYS A 56 -19.28 2.55 -8.74
CA CYS A 56 -18.94 3.05 -7.43
C CYS A 56 -17.51 2.63 -7.04
N GLY A 57 -16.69 3.58 -6.59
CA GLY A 57 -15.31 3.32 -6.15
C GLY A 57 -15.19 2.53 -4.84
N LEU A 58 -16.31 2.14 -4.20
CA LEU A 58 -16.35 1.31 -3.00
C LEU A 58 -16.91 -0.09 -3.32
N CYS A 59 -18.20 -0.18 -3.66
CA CYS A 59 -18.88 -1.45 -3.88
C CYS A 59 -18.80 -1.98 -5.32
N ARG A 60 -18.22 -1.18 -6.24
CA ARG A 60 -18.16 -1.44 -7.69
C ARG A 60 -19.54 -1.63 -8.34
N GLN A 61 -20.66 -1.29 -7.70
CA GLN A 61 -21.96 -1.31 -8.37
C GLN A 61 -22.15 -0.06 -9.25
N PRO A 62 -22.87 -0.16 -10.39
CA PRO A 62 -23.24 1.02 -11.17
C PRO A 62 -24.20 1.93 -10.38
N ARG A 63 -24.64 3.03 -11.01
CA ARG A 63 -25.71 3.93 -10.53
C ARG A 63 -25.33 4.96 -9.46
N HIS A 64 -24.26 4.75 -8.69
CA HIS A 64 -23.88 5.69 -7.64
C HIS A 64 -22.36 5.90 -7.55
N THR A 65 -21.96 7.03 -6.96
CA THR A 65 -20.54 7.34 -6.72
C THR A 65 -20.11 6.86 -5.35
N ARG A 66 -18.79 6.85 -5.07
CA ARG A 66 -18.27 6.49 -3.75
C ARG A 66 -18.92 7.29 -2.61
N ARG A 67 -19.24 8.58 -2.84
CA ARG A 67 -19.81 9.49 -1.83
C ARG A 67 -21.24 9.15 -1.42
N SER A 68 -22.01 8.58 -2.33
CA SER A 68 -23.40 8.18 -2.12
C SER A 68 -23.54 6.66 -1.97
N CYS A 69 -22.44 5.98 -1.60
CA CYS A 69 -22.46 4.54 -1.48
C CYS A 69 -23.16 4.14 -0.19
N PRO A 70 -24.18 3.25 -0.22
CA PRO A 70 -24.85 2.79 1.00
C PRO A 70 -23.88 2.04 1.94
N GLN A 71 -22.76 1.52 1.42
CA GLN A 71 -21.71 0.90 2.21
C GLN A 71 -20.76 1.90 2.88
N LEU A 72 -20.86 3.20 2.58
CA LEU A 72 -19.94 4.24 3.09
C LEU A 72 -20.03 4.42 4.61
N GLY A 73 -21.16 4.09 5.23
CA GLY A 73 -21.38 4.12 6.69
C GLY A 73 -21.45 2.75 7.37
N GLY A 74 -21.21 1.65 6.65
CA GLY A 74 -21.42 0.28 7.16
C GLY A 74 -20.33 -0.25 8.10
N SER A 75 -19.34 0.57 8.48
CA SER A 75 -18.26 0.19 9.40
C SER A 75 -18.45 0.79 10.79
N SER A 76 -19.69 0.81 11.29
CA SER A 76 -20.00 1.25 12.66
C SER A 76 -21.19 0.46 13.22
N HIS A 77 -20.98 -0.83 13.47
CA HIS A 77 -21.69 -1.65 14.46
C HIS A 77 -20.76 -2.83 14.82
N THR A 78 -20.01 -2.72 15.94
CA THR A 78 -20.13 -3.55 17.17
C THR A 78 -20.00 -5.06 16.90
N GLY A 79 -19.00 -5.82 17.39
CA GLY A 79 -18.55 -5.90 18.79
C GLY A 79 -19.30 -7.03 19.50
N GLY A 80 -18.62 -8.14 19.83
CA GLY A 80 -19.01 -9.17 20.81
C GLY A 80 -19.99 -10.25 20.35
N HIS A 81 -19.53 -11.47 20.10
CA HIS A 81 -19.48 -12.62 21.02
C HIS A 81 -18.74 -13.78 20.36
#